data_AF-A0AAV8V1Y8-F1
#
_entry.id   AF-A0AAV8V1Y8-F1
#
_cell.length_a   1.000
_cell.length_b   1.000
_cell.length_c   1.000
_cell.angle_alpha   90.00
_cell.angle_beta   90.00
_cell.angle_gamma   90.00
#
_symmetry.space_group_name_H-M   'P 1'
#
loop_
_entity.id
_entity.type
_entity.pdbx_description
1 polymer ?
#
loop_
_entity_poly.entity_id
_entity_poly.type
_entity_poly.pdbx_seq_one_letter_code
_entity_poly.pdbx_strand_id
1 'polypeptide(L)'
;MRRLGFVGGVGFGVCVSSSGNLCSRRVWRSSEQPLDEKAVNPGVDIEPAEATGYSIVNSWREPPLVPIVDVDGRSELISNFSEKAWGTVKKQLADGMSDEEKSSLRSTFRQVVDYEESGILSVDYNTKIAKLAGILSILSTLNADLETLQGAMVYSSIQDSVNMEAEIDSLATKESVQTIVDDALWLDALPSSLEHLDDDNAKVLREYVIEAAEEPRAVLVKLAEVLNTMRNVQELRMYEQHIRALECLQVFVPLAHAMGVGKLMWDLEDISFRVLFPESYAAVEEWHSLMWSRCEATLESSTRTVRRKLMKSGLLKEYTVGFDISGRTKNLFSTFKKVLKGNKKREEVLDIVGMRVILNVKEEYRHNREFCRKACLEVHRIISEEWPEMEGRLKDYILKPKPNGYQSIHTTVITSDGLPLEAQIRTQDMHNAAEYGNAGHQFYKGDLKSVDEVQRFADSLRNENMAMLQLPAAREVVAP
;
A
#
# COMPACT_ATOMS: atom_id res chain seq x y z
N MET A 1 21.64 28.36 -40.31
CA MET A 1 22.92 28.14 -39.58
C MET A 1 22.71 28.74 -38.18
N ARG A 2 22.83 28.05 -37.04
CA ARG A 2 23.58 26.87 -36.63
C ARG A 2 22.68 25.84 -35.93
N ARG A 3 23.07 24.56 -36.01
CA ARG A 3 22.48 23.41 -35.31
C ARG A 3 22.82 23.44 -33.82
N LEU A 4 21.86 23.12 -32.96
CA LEU A 4 22.07 22.54 -31.62
C LEU A 4 21.03 21.41 -31.47
N GLY A 5 21.51 20.25 -31.03
CA GLY A 5 20.85 18.96 -31.17
C GLY A 5 19.64 18.75 -30.26
N PHE A 6 18.67 18.00 -30.77
CA PHE A 6 17.56 17.43 -30.02
C PHE A 6 18.06 16.26 -29.18
N VAL A 7 17.92 16.36 -27.86
CA VAL A 7 17.87 15.23 -26.93
C VAL A 7 16.39 15.10 -26.55
N GLY A 8 15.85 13.90 -26.72
CA GLY A 8 14.43 13.60 -26.53
C GLY A 8 13.97 13.90 -25.11
N GLY A 9 13.11 14.92 -24.97
CA GLY A 9 12.20 15.09 -23.86
C GLY A 9 10.80 14.82 -24.37
N VAL A 10 10.16 13.78 -23.84
CA VAL A 10 8.72 13.57 -24.01
C VAL A 10 8.04 14.53 -23.04
N GLY A 11 7.72 15.74 -23.52
CA GLY A 11 6.81 16.65 -22.84
C GLY A 11 5.39 16.32 -23.27
N PHE A 12 4.55 15.87 -22.34
CA PHE A 12 3.11 15.76 -22.56
C PHE A 12 2.48 17.14 -22.41
N GLY A 13 2.26 17.83 -23.53
CA GLY A 13 1.41 19.01 -23.60
C GLY A 13 -0.01 18.59 -24.00
N VAL A 14 -0.98 18.73 -23.10
CA VAL A 14 -2.40 18.59 -23.42
C VAL A 14 -2.88 19.93 -24.00
N CYS A 15 -3.11 19.98 -25.31
CA CYS A 15 -3.83 21.10 -25.92
C CYS A 15 -5.35 20.90 -25.74
N VAL A 16 -5.97 21.71 -24.89
CA VAL A 16 -7.42 21.83 -24.80
C VAL A 16 -7.88 22.84 -25.86
N SER A 17 -8.64 22.40 -26.87
CA SER A 17 -9.27 23.33 -27.82
C SER A 17 -10.66 23.73 -27.33
N SER A 18 -10.82 25.02 -27.07
CA SER A 18 -12.07 25.70 -26.71
C SER A 18 -12.98 25.89 -27.92
N SER A 19 -13.72 24.84 -28.29
CA SER A 19 -14.95 25.01 -29.10
C SER A 19 -15.78 23.74 -29.02
N GLY A 20 -16.86 23.80 -28.24
CA GLY A 20 -17.89 22.77 -28.23
C GLY A 20 -18.55 22.66 -29.59
N ASN A 21 -18.46 21.47 -30.19
CA ASN A 21 -19.52 20.81 -30.96
C ASN A 21 -19.09 19.38 -31.30
N LEU A 22 -20.00 18.43 -31.06
CA LEU A 22 -19.86 17.02 -31.47
C LEU A 22 -19.58 16.92 -32.97
N CYS A 23 -18.59 16.12 -33.37
CA CYS A 23 -18.50 15.63 -34.73
C CYS A 23 -18.16 14.13 -34.77
N SER A 24 -18.99 13.43 -35.54
CA SER A 24 -19.13 11.99 -35.70
C SER A 24 -17.86 11.23 -36.10
N ARG A 25 -17.79 9.97 -35.65
CA ARG A 25 -16.99 8.85 -36.18
C ARG A 25 -16.34 9.12 -37.54
N ARG A 26 -15.00 9.14 -37.59
CA ARG A 26 -14.27 8.84 -38.82
C ARG A 26 -12.93 8.18 -38.50
N VAL A 27 -12.81 6.94 -38.94
CA VAL A 27 -11.60 6.11 -38.95
C VAL A 27 -10.54 6.81 -39.79
N TRP A 28 -9.35 7.03 -39.23
CA TRP A 28 -8.20 7.49 -40.00
C TRP A 28 -7.53 6.27 -40.66
N ARG A 29 -7.75 6.11 -41.96
CA ARG A 29 -6.88 5.32 -42.85
C ARG A 29 -5.63 6.14 -43.14
N SER A 30 -4.45 5.55 -42.96
CA SER A 30 -3.18 6.15 -43.37
C SER A 30 -3.12 6.27 -44.90
N SER A 31 -2.79 7.46 -45.38
CA SER A 31 -2.60 7.77 -46.78
C SER A 31 -1.27 7.19 -47.29
N GLU A 32 -1.36 6.38 -48.34
CA GLU A 32 -0.26 5.96 -49.20
C GLU A 32 0.40 7.18 -49.87
N GLN A 33 1.72 7.13 -50.08
CA GLN A 33 2.40 7.32 -51.37
C GLN A 33 3.92 7.06 -51.25
N PRO A 34 4.62 6.69 -52.33
CA PRO A 34 5.52 5.51 -52.35
C PRO A 34 7.01 5.80 -52.70
N LEU A 35 7.78 4.71 -52.85
CA LEU A 35 9.15 4.52 -53.40
C LEU A 35 10.26 4.48 -52.32
N ASP A 36 11.20 3.53 -52.30
CA ASP A 36 11.88 2.85 -53.41
C ASP A 36 12.29 1.40 -53.06
N GLU A 37 12.07 0.48 -54.01
CA GLU A 37 12.63 -0.87 -54.01
C GLU A 37 14.12 -0.83 -54.38
N LYS A 38 15.00 -1.35 -53.51
CA LYS A 38 16.22 -2.11 -53.87
C LYS A 38 17.03 -2.46 -52.63
N ALA A 39 16.99 -3.73 -52.25
CA ALA A 39 18.12 -4.60 -51.88
C ALA A 39 17.60 -5.76 -51.02
N VAL A 40 17.08 -6.78 -51.70
CA VAL A 40 16.93 -8.12 -51.13
C VAL A 40 18.33 -8.69 -50.94
N ASN A 41 18.64 -9.17 -49.73
CA ASN A 41 19.71 -10.14 -49.50
C ASN A 41 19.03 -11.41 -48.94
N PRO A 42 19.04 -12.54 -49.65
CA PRO A 42 18.27 -13.72 -49.27
C PRO A 42 19.09 -14.62 -48.34
N GLY A 43 18.42 -15.26 -47.39
CA GLY A 43 18.95 -16.45 -46.72
C GLY A 43 19.13 -16.31 -45.22
N VAL A 44 18.02 -16.42 -44.48
CA VAL A 44 17.93 -17.32 -43.32
C VAL A 44 16.49 -17.81 -43.27
N ASP A 45 16.29 -19.09 -43.60
CA ASP A 45 15.04 -19.80 -43.36
C ASP A 45 14.79 -19.88 -41.85
N ILE A 46 13.68 -19.31 -41.39
CA ILE A 46 13.11 -19.59 -40.07
C ILE A 46 11.76 -20.27 -40.34
N GLU A 47 11.69 -21.57 -40.08
CA GLU A 47 10.45 -22.33 -40.07
C GLU A 47 9.45 -21.72 -39.06
N PRO A 48 8.14 -21.66 -39.39
CA PRO A 48 7.13 -21.16 -38.47
C PRO A 48 6.90 -22.19 -37.36
N ALA A 49 7.41 -21.91 -36.16
CA ALA A 49 7.00 -22.64 -34.97
C ALA A 49 5.52 -22.37 -34.69
N GLU A 50 4.77 -23.46 -34.55
CA GLU A 50 3.33 -23.53 -34.39
C GLU A 50 2.80 -22.53 -33.35
N ALA A 51 1.92 -21.64 -33.80
CA ALA A 51 1.10 -20.82 -32.94
C ALA A 51 0.15 -21.72 -32.13
N THR A 52 0.59 -22.11 -30.94
CA THR A 52 -0.33 -22.63 -29.92
C THR A 52 -1.18 -21.45 -29.44
N GLY A 53 -2.39 -21.39 -29.99
CA GLY A 53 -3.35 -20.35 -29.70
C GLY A 53 -3.71 -20.32 -28.22
N TYR A 54 -3.36 -19.21 -27.57
CA TYR A 54 -4.15 -18.70 -26.46
C TYR A 54 -4.97 -17.53 -26.99
N SER A 55 -6.26 -17.78 -27.22
CA SER A 55 -7.21 -16.72 -27.48
C SER A 55 -7.26 -15.82 -26.25
N ILE A 56 -6.85 -14.56 -26.40
CA ILE A 56 -7.23 -13.50 -25.47
C ILE A 56 -8.74 -13.35 -25.63
N VAL A 57 -9.49 -14.05 -24.78
CA VAL A 57 -10.95 -13.90 -24.73
C VAL A 57 -11.21 -12.54 -24.10
N ASN A 58 -11.36 -11.54 -24.96
CA ASN A 58 -12.13 -10.33 -24.67
C ASN A 58 -13.60 -10.75 -24.43
N SER A 59 -13.92 -11.31 -23.26
CA SER A 59 -15.31 -11.47 -22.81
C SER A 59 -15.64 -10.36 -21.83
N TRP A 60 -15.79 -9.16 -22.39
CA TRP A 60 -16.51 -8.08 -21.75
C TRP A 60 -17.98 -8.52 -21.59
N ARG A 61 -18.41 -8.79 -20.36
CA ARG A 61 -19.83 -8.88 -20.03
C ARG A 61 -20.22 -7.59 -19.32
N GLU A 62 -21.19 -6.87 -19.88
CA GLU A 62 -21.92 -5.86 -19.11
C GLU A 62 -22.46 -6.50 -17.83
N PRO A 63 -22.39 -5.82 -16.67
CA PRO A 63 -22.94 -6.36 -15.44
C PRO A 63 -24.44 -6.60 -15.59
N PRO A 64 -25.00 -7.68 -15.02
CA PRO A 64 -26.42 -7.93 -15.09
C PRO A 64 -27.19 -6.81 -14.38
N LEU A 65 -28.22 -6.29 -15.04
CA LEU A 65 -29.20 -5.40 -14.43
C LEU A 65 -29.86 -6.12 -13.24
N VAL A 66 -29.66 -5.59 -12.03
CA VAL A 66 -30.32 -6.10 -10.82
C VAL A 66 -31.83 -5.80 -10.93
N PRO A 67 -32.72 -6.78 -10.71
CA PRO A 67 -34.16 -6.53 -10.76
C PRO A 67 -34.58 -5.57 -9.66
N ILE A 68 -35.47 -4.63 -10.01
CA ILE A 68 -36.10 -3.70 -9.06
C ILE A 68 -36.99 -4.54 -8.13
N VAL A 69 -36.62 -4.64 -6.86
CA VAL A 69 -37.36 -5.39 -5.82
C VAL A 69 -38.38 -4.47 -5.15
N ASP A 70 -39.56 -5.02 -4.87
CA ASP A 70 -40.68 -4.36 -4.19
C ASP A 70 -40.29 -3.90 -2.76
N VAL A 71 -40.97 -2.85 -2.27
CA VAL A 71 -40.56 -2.06 -1.08
C VAL A 71 -40.49 -2.90 0.20
N ASP A 72 -41.37 -3.89 0.36
CA ASP A 72 -41.43 -4.74 1.57
C ASP A 72 -40.30 -5.78 1.66
N GLY A 73 -39.74 -6.23 0.52
CA GLY A 73 -38.60 -7.16 0.49
C GLY A 73 -37.23 -6.46 0.63
N ARG A 74 -37.22 -5.13 0.57
CA ARG A 74 -36.01 -4.30 0.54
C ARG A 74 -35.29 -4.28 1.88
N SER A 75 -36.02 -4.09 2.98
CA SER A 75 -35.46 -4.04 4.34
C SER A 75 -34.90 -5.40 4.80
N GLU A 76 -35.52 -6.51 4.38
CA GLU A 76 -35.04 -7.87 4.72
C GLU A 76 -33.77 -8.24 3.92
N LEU A 77 -33.63 -7.80 2.66
CA LEU A 77 -32.40 -7.97 1.88
C LEU A 77 -31.26 -7.07 2.38
N ILE A 78 -31.58 -5.82 2.73
CA ILE A 78 -30.62 -4.84 3.27
C ILE A 78 -30.07 -5.31 4.63
N SER A 79 -30.96 -5.72 5.56
CA SER A 79 -30.53 -6.25 6.87
C SER A 79 -29.68 -7.52 6.75
N ASN A 80 -29.98 -8.41 5.80
CA ASN A 80 -29.16 -9.59 5.53
C ASN A 80 -27.78 -9.25 4.94
N PHE A 81 -27.70 -8.22 4.09
CA PHE A 81 -26.43 -7.77 3.51
C PHE A 81 -25.55 -7.05 4.55
N SER A 82 -26.13 -6.14 5.33
CA SER A 82 -25.42 -5.39 6.36
C SER A 82 -24.92 -6.30 7.49
N GLU A 83 -25.72 -7.30 7.93
CA GLU A 83 -25.27 -8.29 8.91
C GLU A 83 -24.17 -9.22 8.34
N LYS A 84 -24.18 -9.52 7.04
CA LYS A 84 -23.10 -10.29 6.39
C LYS A 84 -21.81 -9.45 6.27
N ALA A 85 -21.93 -8.18 5.92
CA ALA A 85 -20.81 -7.24 5.88
C ALA A 85 -20.20 -7.08 7.29
N TRP A 86 -21.05 -6.86 8.30
CA TRP A 86 -20.64 -6.83 9.70
C TRP A 86 -20.00 -8.14 10.15
N GLY A 87 -20.53 -9.29 9.72
CA GLY A 87 -19.95 -10.60 10.01
C GLY A 87 -18.52 -10.77 9.51
N THR A 88 -18.17 -10.15 8.38
CA THR A 88 -16.80 -10.14 7.84
C THR A 88 -15.88 -9.28 8.70
N VAL A 89 -16.32 -8.07 9.05
CA VAL A 89 -15.59 -7.14 9.90
C VAL A 89 -15.39 -7.73 11.30
N LYS A 90 -16.44 -8.30 11.91
CA LYS A 90 -16.43 -8.94 13.23
C LYS A 90 -15.42 -10.09 13.33
N LYS A 91 -15.25 -10.89 12.28
CA LYS A 91 -14.26 -11.98 12.26
C LYS A 91 -12.83 -11.46 12.35
N GLN A 92 -12.57 -10.27 11.82
CA GLN A 92 -11.24 -9.66 11.82
C GLN A 92 -10.97 -8.83 13.09
N LEU A 93 -12.02 -8.33 13.76
CA LEU A 93 -11.95 -7.60 15.03
C LEU A 93 -11.86 -8.50 16.28
N ALA A 94 -11.76 -9.83 16.11
CA ALA A 94 -11.89 -10.77 17.22
C ALA A 94 -10.74 -10.66 18.24
N ASP A 95 -9.54 -10.28 17.79
CA ASP A 95 -8.32 -10.25 18.59
C ASP A 95 -8.03 -8.82 19.08
N GLY A 96 -8.26 -8.54 20.37
CA GLY A 96 -7.76 -7.33 21.04
C GLY A 96 -8.80 -6.36 21.62
N MET A 97 -10.06 -6.36 21.14
CA MET A 97 -11.11 -5.46 21.65
C MET A 97 -11.96 -6.07 22.78
N SER A 98 -12.32 -5.25 23.76
CA SER A 98 -13.26 -5.60 24.83
C SER A 98 -14.69 -5.78 24.29
N ASP A 99 -15.54 -6.46 25.06
CA ASP A 99 -16.94 -6.64 24.69
C ASP A 99 -17.72 -5.30 24.68
N GLU A 100 -17.31 -4.33 25.52
CA GLU A 100 -17.86 -2.98 25.48
C GLU A 100 -17.46 -2.25 24.19
N GLU A 101 -16.19 -2.33 23.78
CA GLU A 101 -15.70 -1.70 22.56
C GLU A 101 -16.38 -2.28 21.31
N LYS A 102 -16.52 -3.62 21.25
CA LYS A 102 -17.26 -4.31 20.19
C LYS A 102 -18.72 -3.87 20.13
N SER A 103 -19.35 -3.65 21.28
CA SER A 103 -20.75 -3.20 21.37
C SER A 103 -20.88 -1.75 20.91
N SER A 104 -19.95 -0.87 21.30
CA SER A 104 -19.90 0.52 20.87
C SER A 104 -19.71 0.62 19.35
N LEU A 105 -18.76 -0.12 18.79
CA LEU A 105 -18.53 -0.15 17.35
C LEU A 105 -19.75 -0.65 16.57
N ARG A 106 -20.43 -1.69 17.08
CA ARG A 106 -21.66 -2.20 16.46
C ARG A 106 -22.78 -1.15 16.50
N SER A 107 -22.86 -0.36 17.56
CA SER A 107 -23.83 0.74 17.65
C SER A 107 -23.59 1.78 16.57
N THR A 108 -22.33 2.22 16.40
CA THR A 108 -21.96 3.17 15.33
C THR A 108 -22.26 2.60 13.94
N PHE A 109 -21.91 1.33 13.70
CA PHE A 109 -22.20 0.69 12.42
C PHE A 109 -23.69 0.68 12.08
N ARG A 110 -24.56 0.40 13.08
CA ARG A 110 -26.02 0.46 12.88
C ARG A 110 -26.50 1.86 12.57
N GLN A 111 -26.04 2.87 13.31
CA GLN A 111 -26.42 4.27 13.04
C GLN A 111 -26.08 4.69 11.61
N VAL A 112 -24.88 4.31 11.14
CA VAL A 112 -24.45 4.55 9.76
C VAL A 112 -25.29 3.80 8.75
N VAL A 113 -25.59 2.52 9.00
CA VAL A 113 -26.46 1.71 8.14
C VAL A 113 -27.86 2.31 8.04
N ASP A 114 -28.46 2.70 9.17
CA ASP A 114 -29.80 3.30 9.24
C ASP A 114 -29.81 4.65 8.49
N TYR A 115 -28.74 5.44 8.62
CA TYR A 115 -28.56 6.69 7.89
C TYR A 115 -28.52 6.45 6.37
N GLU A 116 -27.67 5.54 5.89
CA GLU A 116 -27.54 5.22 4.46
C GLU A 116 -28.83 4.60 3.87
N GLU A 117 -29.55 3.79 4.66
CA GLU A 117 -30.84 3.23 4.25
C GLU A 117 -31.90 4.32 4.05
N SER A 118 -31.88 5.36 4.90
CA SER A 118 -32.85 6.46 4.85
C SER A 118 -32.67 7.40 3.64
N GLY A 119 -31.46 7.48 3.08
CA GLY A 119 -31.10 8.48 2.08
C GLY A 119 -31.17 8.05 0.61
N ILE A 120 -31.27 6.74 0.29
CA ILE A 120 -30.72 6.24 -1.00
C ILE A 120 -31.56 5.14 -1.71
N LEU A 121 -31.36 5.00 -3.04
CA LEU A 121 -31.80 3.87 -3.88
C LEU A 121 -30.94 2.61 -3.62
N SER A 122 -31.56 1.44 -3.45
CA SER A 122 -30.91 0.16 -3.04
C SER A 122 -29.60 -0.25 -3.74
N VAL A 123 -29.37 0.12 -5.00
CA VAL A 123 -28.12 -0.22 -5.72
C VAL A 123 -26.93 0.58 -5.20
N ASP A 124 -27.16 1.84 -4.86
CA ASP A 124 -26.13 2.74 -4.33
C ASP A 124 -25.83 2.41 -2.86
N TYR A 125 -26.87 2.09 -2.07
CA TYR A 125 -26.73 1.58 -0.70
C TYR A 125 -25.77 0.37 -0.60
N ASN A 126 -25.99 -0.69 -1.40
CA ASN A 126 -25.16 -1.89 -1.32
C ASN A 126 -23.68 -1.59 -1.67
N THR A 127 -23.45 -0.68 -2.61
CA THR A 127 -22.11 -0.28 -3.04
C THR A 127 -21.40 0.48 -1.92
N LYS A 128 -22.08 1.42 -1.26
CA LYS A 128 -21.56 2.15 -0.11
C LYS A 128 -21.23 1.25 1.07
N ILE A 129 -22.14 0.34 1.45
CA ILE A 129 -21.89 -0.60 2.54
C ILE A 129 -20.75 -1.58 2.21
N ALA A 130 -20.61 -1.99 0.95
CA ALA A 130 -19.48 -2.80 0.51
C ALA A 130 -18.15 -2.02 0.59
N LYS A 131 -18.12 -0.75 0.15
CA LYS A 131 -16.97 0.15 0.28
C LYS A 131 -16.58 0.29 1.77
N LEU A 132 -17.54 0.58 2.63
CA LEU A 132 -17.33 0.70 4.07
C LEU A 132 -16.75 -0.60 4.67
N ALA A 133 -17.32 -1.75 4.36
CA ALA A 133 -16.82 -3.04 4.85
C ALA A 133 -15.38 -3.32 4.39
N GLY A 134 -15.04 -2.95 3.15
CA GLY A 134 -13.67 -3.05 2.62
C GLY A 134 -12.68 -2.16 3.38
N ILE A 135 -13.05 -0.90 3.65
CA ILE A 135 -12.24 0.04 4.43
C ILE A 135 -12.02 -0.49 5.85
N LEU A 136 -13.09 -0.91 6.53
CA LEU A 136 -13.00 -1.46 7.88
C LEU A 136 -12.16 -2.74 7.92
N SER A 137 -12.23 -3.57 6.88
CA SER A 137 -11.42 -4.78 6.78
C SER A 137 -9.92 -4.45 6.68
N ILE A 138 -9.58 -3.42 5.90
CA ILE A 138 -8.21 -2.91 5.78
C ILE A 138 -7.75 -2.36 7.13
N LEU A 139 -8.53 -1.47 7.76
CA LEU A 139 -8.19 -0.87 9.06
C LEU A 139 -8.06 -1.92 10.18
N SER A 140 -8.93 -2.93 10.19
CA SER A 140 -8.85 -4.04 11.14
C SER A 140 -7.56 -4.84 10.95
N THR A 141 -7.12 -5.04 9.70
CA THR A 141 -5.84 -5.70 9.39
C THR A 141 -4.63 -4.91 9.90
N LEU A 142 -4.78 -3.59 10.09
CA LEU A 142 -3.77 -2.70 10.65
C LEU A 142 -3.89 -2.56 12.18
N ASN A 143 -4.83 -3.27 12.82
CA ASN A 143 -5.19 -3.14 14.22
C ASN A 143 -5.52 -1.69 14.61
N ALA A 144 -6.31 -0.99 13.78
CA ALA A 144 -6.80 0.33 14.11
C ALA A 144 -7.67 0.31 15.38
N ASP A 145 -7.57 1.36 16.20
CA ASP A 145 -8.35 1.51 17.43
C ASP A 145 -9.84 1.77 17.15
N LEU A 146 -10.63 1.64 18.20
CA LEU A 146 -12.09 1.82 18.15
C LEU A 146 -12.46 3.15 17.50
N GLU A 147 -11.79 4.25 17.85
CA GLU A 147 -12.17 5.59 17.38
C GLU A 147 -11.79 5.79 15.91
N THR A 148 -10.67 5.23 15.45
CA THR A 148 -10.34 5.18 14.01
C THR A 148 -11.40 4.42 13.21
N LEU A 149 -11.85 3.27 13.71
CA LEU A 149 -12.88 2.48 13.04
C LEU A 149 -14.22 3.23 13.01
N GLN A 150 -14.60 3.89 14.11
CA GLN A 150 -15.79 4.73 14.17
C GLN A 150 -15.69 5.94 13.24
N GLY A 151 -14.54 6.63 13.22
CA GLY A 151 -14.28 7.74 12.31
C GLY A 151 -14.38 7.33 10.84
N ALA A 152 -13.83 6.17 10.47
CA ALA A 152 -13.97 5.65 9.11
C ALA A 152 -15.43 5.35 8.71
N MET A 153 -16.25 4.86 9.65
CA MET A 153 -17.69 4.64 9.41
C MET A 153 -18.41 5.96 9.14
N VAL A 154 -18.22 6.95 10.01
CA VAL A 154 -18.86 8.26 9.89
C VAL A 154 -18.38 8.94 8.61
N TYR A 155 -17.07 9.07 8.41
CA TYR A 155 -16.46 9.65 7.21
C TYR A 155 -17.01 9.05 5.92
N SER A 156 -17.04 7.72 5.81
CA SER A 156 -17.49 7.05 4.60
C SER A 156 -18.96 7.34 4.26
N SER A 157 -19.76 7.71 5.25
CA SER A 157 -21.19 7.98 5.09
C SER A 157 -21.45 9.43 4.69
N ILE A 158 -20.69 10.36 5.28
CA ILE A 158 -20.90 11.80 5.10
C ILE A 158 -20.15 12.41 3.91
N GLN A 159 -19.12 11.74 3.37
CA GLN A 159 -18.25 12.31 2.32
C GLN A 159 -19.03 12.78 1.08
N ASP A 160 -20.17 12.14 0.80
CA ASP A 160 -21.05 12.47 -0.32
C ASP A 160 -22.28 13.28 0.09
N SER A 161 -22.34 13.74 1.34
CA SER A 161 -23.48 14.45 1.91
C SER A 161 -23.46 15.95 1.60
N VAL A 162 -24.67 16.51 1.48
CA VAL A 162 -24.89 17.95 1.26
C VAL A 162 -24.78 18.75 2.58
N ASN A 163 -24.95 18.10 3.74
CA ASN A 163 -24.95 18.76 5.05
C ASN A 163 -23.99 18.09 6.03
N MET A 164 -22.70 18.12 5.70
CA MET A 164 -21.64 17.42 6.43
C MET A 164 -21.55 17.82 7.90
N GLU A 165 -21.58 19.12 8.23
CA GLU A 165 -21.42 19.61 9.62
C GLU A 165 -22.49 19.07 10.57
N ALA A 166 -23.78 19.17 10.19
CA ALA A 166 -24.88 18.70 11.03
C ALA A 166 -24.88 17.17 11.19
N GLU A 167 -24.38 16.45 10.19
CA GLU A 167 -24.32 14.99 10.22
C GLU A 167 -23.15 14.48 11.06
N ILE A 168 -22.01 15.16 11.03
CA ILE A 168 -20.87 14.90 11.94
C ILE A 168 -21.34 15.03 13.39
N ASP A 169 -22.01 16.13 13.73
CA ASP A 169 -22.55 16.34 15.09
C ASP A 169 -23.52 15.24 15.53
N SER A 170 -24.25 14.64 14.57
CA SER A 170 -25.25 13.61 14.85
C SER A 170 -24.66 12.20 14.99
N LEU A 171 -23.63 11.86 14.19
CA LEU A 171 -23.08 10.51 14.08
C LEU A 171 -21.77 10.33 14.87
N ALA A 172 -20.95 11.38 14.98
CA ALA A 172 -19.70 11.36 15.72
C ALA A 172 -19.93 11.76 17.18
N THR A 173 -20.19 10.74 18.01
CA THR A 173 -20.51 10.91 19.44
C THR A 173 -19.34 11.37 20.32
N LYS A 174 -18.11 11.37 19.80
CA LYS A 174 -16.87 11.73 20.51
C LYS A 174 -16.11 12.79 19.73
N GLU A 175 -15.50 13.74 20.44
CA GLU A 175 -14.65 14.80 19.86
C GLU A 175 -13.50 14.22 19.03
N SER A 176 -12.83 13.17 19.51
CA SER A 176 -11.75 12.52 18.74
C SER A 176 -12.23 11.92 17.42
N VAL A 177 -13.46 11.39 17.37
CA VAL A 177 -14.06 10.87 16.14
C VAL A 177 -14.39 12.02 15.18
N GLN A 178 -14.85 13.16 15.70
CA GLN A 178 -15.10 14.37 14.90
C GLN A 178 -13.80 14.86 14.25
N THR A 179 -12.72 15.02 15.02
CA THR A 179 -11.42 15.46 14.47
C THR A 179 -10.89 14.51 13.39
N ILE A 180 -11.00 13.19 13.59
CA ILE A 180 -10.62 12.21 12.55
C ILE A 180 -11.40 12.44 11.26
N VAL A 181 -12.70 12.69 11.37
CA VAL A 181 -13.61 12.86 10.25
C VAL A 181 -13.34 14.19 9.52
N ASP A 182 -13.17 15.28 10.26
CA ASP A 182 -12.84 16.60 9.71
C ASP A 182 -11.52 16.57 8.93
N ASP A 183 -10.47 16.02 9.53
CA ASP A 183 -9.17 15.88 8.86
C ASP A 183 -9.28 14.94 7.64
N ALA A 184 -10.08 13.87 7.70
CA ALA A 184 -10.27 12.97 6.57
C ALA A 184 -11.01 13.64 5.39
N LEU A 185 -12.01 14.48 5.66
CA LEU A 185 -12.69 15.29 4.64
C LEU A 185 -11.74 16.32 4.03
N TRP A 186 -10.95 17.00 4.87
CA TRP A 186 -9.91 17.92 4.40
C TRP A 186 -8.92 17.23 3.46
N LEU A 187 -8.42 16.04 3.83
CA LEU A 187 -7.51 15.24 2.99
C LEU A 187 -8.12 14.86 1.64
N ASP A 188 -9.43 14.64 1.54
CA ASP A 188 -10.10 14.33 0.28
C ASP A 188 -10.17 15.53 -0.67
N ALA A 189 -10.29 16.74 -0.14
CA ALA A 189 -10.34 17.96 -0.95
C ALA A 189 -8.96 18.39 -1.48
N LEU A 190 -7.87 17.98 -0.83
CA LEU A 190 -6.50 18.42 -1.15
C LEU A 190 -6.02 18.19 -2.58
N PRO A 191 -6.21 17.00 -3.19
CA PRO A 191 -5.73 16.76 -4.56
C PRO A 191 -6.44 17.65 -5.58
N SER A 192 -7.70 17.98 -5.31
CA SER A 192 -8.53 18.81 -6.19
C SER A 192 -8.28 20.32 -6.05
N SER A 193 -7.62 20.75 -4.96
CA SER A 193 -7.23 22.16 -4.77
C SER A 193 -5.97 22.55 -5.55
N LEU A 194 -5.23 21.55 -6.06
CA LEU A 194 -4.05 21.76 -6.88
C LEU A 194 -4.43 21.93 -8.36
N GLU A 195 -3.89 22.96 -9.01
CA GLU A 195 -4.09 23.18 -10.44
C GLU A 195 -3.45 22.04 -11.28
N HIS A 196 -2.31 21.53 -10.82
CA HIS A 196 -1.57 20.45 -11.46
C HIS A 196 -0.93 19.53 -10.41
N LEU A 197 -1.06 18.21 -10.57
CA LEU A 197 -0.34 17.24 -9.74
C LEU A 197 0.99 16.85 -10.40
N ASP A 198 1.99 17.71 -10.22
CA ASP A 198 3.38 17.43 -10.60
C ASP A 198 4.21 17.01 -9.37
N ASP A 199 5.49 16.66 -9.59
CA ASP A 199 6.35 16.16 -8.53
C ASP A 199 6.61 17.19 -7.42
N ASP A 200 6.63 18.48 -7.77
CA ASP A 200 6.85 19.59 -6.83
C ASP A 200 5.60 19.82 -5.98
N ASN A 201 4.42 19.91 -6.60
CA ASN A 201 3.14 20.06 -5.90
C ASN A 201 2.82 18.82 -5.06
N ALA A 202 3.12 17.62 -5.56
CA ALA A 202 2.99 16.40 -4.77
C ALA A 202 3.93 16.42 -3.55
N LYS A 203 5.12 17.03 -3.67
CA LYS A 203 6.03 17.21 -2.52
C LYS A 203 5.46 18.18 -1.50
N VAL A 204 5.03 19.36 -1.93
CA VAL A 204 4.40 20.36 -1.06
C VAL A 204 3.16 19.79 -0.38
N LEU A 205 2.33 19.04 -1.10
CA LEU A 205 1.14 18.41 -0.54
C LEU A 205 1.50 17.43 0.58
N ARG A 206 2.54 16.61 0.41
CA ARG A 206 3.00 15.68 1.45
C ARG A 206 3.50 16.41 2.69
N GLU A 207 4.24 17.50 2.49
CA GLU A 207 4.75 18.34 3.58
C GLU A 207 3.58 18.96 4.35
N TYR A 208 2.62 19.53 3.62
CA TYR A 208 1.43 20.12 4.19
C TYR A 208 0.55 19.12 4.93
N VAL A 209 0.34 17.91 4.38
CA VAL A 209 -0.45 16.85 5.04
C VAL A 209 0.14 16.46 6.39
N ILE A 210 1.46 16.28 6.46
CA ILE A 210 2.13 15.87 7.71
C ILE A 210 2.10 16.99 8.75
N GLU A 211 2.13 18.25 8.32
CA GLU A 211 2.16 19.41 9.20
C GLU A 211 0.77 19.84 9.69
N ALA A 212 -0.21 19.87 8.77
CA ALA A 212 -1.53 20.43 9.03
C ALA A 212 -2.55 19.40 9.56
N ALA A 213 -2.30 18.09 9.42
CA ALA A 213 -3.13 17.07 10.05
C ALA A 213 -3.02 17.19 11.57
N GLU A 214 -4.14 17.51 12.23
CA GLU A 214 -4.24 17.53 13.68
C GLU A 214 -4.19 16.10 14.22
N GLU A 215 -4.80 15.17 13.49
CA GLU A 215 -4.98 13.77 13.86
C GLU A 215 -4.40 12.80 12.80
N PRO A 216 -3.26 12.13 13.07
CA PRO A 216 -2.63 11.21 12.12
C PRO A 216 -3.49 9.99 11.78
N ARG A 217 -4.46 9.61 12.62
CA ARG A 217 -5.42 8.52 12.33
C ARG A 217 -6.29 8.84 11.11
N ALA A 218 -6.57 10.11 10.82
CA ALA A 218 -7.31 10.51 9.61
C ALA A 218 -6.56 10.12 8.32
N VAL A 219 -5.23 10.25 8.30
CA VAL A 219 -4.39 9.79 7.19
C VAL A 219 -4.50 8.28 7.01
N LEU A 220 -4.59 7.51 8.11
CA LEU A 220 -4.76 6.06 8.04
C LEU A 220 -6.12 5.67 7.43
N VAL A 221 -7.19 6.35 7.84
CA VAL A 221 -8.53 6.20 7.25
C VAL A 221 -8.47 6.49 5.75
N LYS A 222 -7.84 7.60 5.34
CA LYS A 222 -7.72 7.97 3.94
C LYS A 222 -6.92 6.96 3.12
N LEU A 223 -5.79 6.47 3.64
CA LEU A 223 -4.99 5.45 2.97
C LEU A 223 -5.75 4.12 2.81
N ALA A 224 -6.58 3.74 3.79
CA ALA A 224 -7.43 2.55 3.68
C ALA A 224 -8.52 2.72 2.61
N GLU A 225 -9.12 3.91 2.52
CA GLU A 225 -10.10 4.27 1.49
C GLU A 225 -9.49 4.26 0.08
N VAL A 226 -8.32 4.86 -0.09
CA VAL A 226 -7.57 4.86 -1.35
C VAL A 226 -7.22 3.43 -1.74
N LEU A 227 -6.74 2.60 -0.80
CA LEU A 227 -6.44 1.20 -1.10
C LEU A 227 -7.68 0.41 -1.50
N ASN A 228 -8.81 0.61 -0.81
CA ASN A 228 -10.07 -0.04 -1.19
C ASN A 228 -10.50 0.36 -2.60
N THR A 229 -10.37 1.65 -2.94
CA THR A 229 -10.65 2.18 -4.28
C THR A 229 -9.71 1.58 -5.32
N MET A 230 -8.40 1.56 -5.07
CA MET A 230 -7.40 1.00 -5.98
C MET A 230 -7.61 -0.51 -6.21
N ARG A 231 -8.02 -1.27 -5.18
CA ARG A 231 -8.37 -2.70 -5.32
C ARG A 231 -9.58 -2.93 -6.24
N ASN A 232 -10.46 -1.93 -6.36
CA ASN A 232 -11.64 -1.97 -7.20
C ASN A 232 -11.55 -0.99 -8.39
N VAL A 233 -10.35 -0.58 -8.78
CA VAL A 233 -10.10 0.45 -9.79
C VAL A 233 -10.76 0.13 -11.14
N GLN A 234 -10.95 -1.15 -11.46
CA GLN A 234 -11.63 -1.61 -12.68
C GLN A 234 -13.09 -1.15 -12.82
N GLU A 235 -13.74 -0.76 -11.72
CA GLU A 235 -15.11 -0.24 -11.71
C GLU A 235 -15.18 1.20 -12.25
N LEU A 236 -14.05 1.91 -12.24
CA LEU A 236 -13.93 3.27 -12.74
C LEU A 236 -13.70 3.31 -14.25
N ARG A 237 -13.96 4.45 -14.88
CA ARG A 237 -13.63 4.64 -16.31
C ARG A 237 -12.11 4.71 -16.49
N MET A 238 -11.62 4.27 -17.64
CA MET A 238 -10.17 4.21 -17.93
C MET A 238 -9.39 5.48 -17.58
N TYR A 239 -9.92 6.68 -17.89
CA TYR A 239 -9.22 7.93 -17.55
C TYR A 239 -9.15 8.16 -16.04
N GLU A 240 -10.19 7.80 -15.28
CA GLU A 240 -10.24 7.92 -13.82
C GLU A 240 -9.26 6.95 -13.18
N GLN A 241 -9.15 5.72 -13.71
CA GLN A 241 -8.17 4.74 -13.25
C GLN A 241 -6.75 5.30 -13.28
N HIS A 242 -6.36 5.95 -14.38
CA HIS A 242 -5.03 6.52 -14.55
C HIS A 242 -4.81 7.72 -13.61
N ILE A 243 -5.81 8.60 -13.46
CA ILE A 243 -5.73 9.75 -12.54
C ILE A 243 -5.53 9.24 -11.10
N ARG A 244 -6.37 8.31 -10.64
CA ARG A 244 -6.28 7.75 -9.28
C ARG A 244 -4.98 7.00 -9.05
N ALA A 245 -4.49 6.25 -10.03
CA ALA A 245 -3.21 5.56 -9.93
C ALA A 245 -2.02 6.52 -9.85
N LEU A 246 -2.04 7.61 -10.63
CA LEU A 246 -1.00 8.64 -10.60
C LEU A 246 -0.99 9.37 -9.25
N GLU A 247 -2.17 9.80 -8.80
CA GLU A 247 -2.41 10.42 -7.50
C GLU A 247 -1.91 9.52 -6.37
N CYS A 248 -2.25 8.23 -6.44
CA CYS A 248 -1.78 7.21 -5.51
C CYS A 248 -0.25 7.15 -5.42
N LEU A 249 0.46 7.08 -6.55
CA LEU A 249 1.92 7.01 -6.55
C LEU A 249 2.58 8.30 -6.05
N GLN A 250 2.03 9.47 -6.39
CA GLN A 250 2.65 10.76 -6.08
C GLN A 250 2.34 11.26 -4.66
N VAL A 251 1.14 10.96 -4.15
CA VAL A 251 0.66 11.47 -2.85
C VAL A 251 0.59 10.36 -1.83
N PHE A 252 -0.28 9.37 -2.04
CA PHE A 252 -0.67 8.43 -0.99
C PHE A 252 0.41 7.39 -0.67
N VAL A 253 1.17 6.90 -1.66
CA VAL A 253 2.31 5.99 -1.44
C VAL A 253 3.38 6.64 -0.55
N PRO A 254 3.87 7.86 -0.85
CA PRO A 254 4.78 8.54 0.05
C PRO A 254 4.20 8.87 1.43
N LEU A 255 2.90 9.19 1.54
CA LEU A 255 2.26 9.38 2.84
C LEU A 255 2.26 8.08 3.65
N ALA A 256 1.93 6.95 3.04
CA ALA A 256 2.03 5.63 3.67
C ALA A 256 3.47 5.30 4.10
N HIS A 257 4.47 5.69 3.29
CA HIS A 257 5.89 5.56 3.65
C HIS A 257 6.27 6.40 4.87
N ALA A 258 5.80 7.66 4.93
CA ALA A 258 6.04 8.58 6.03
C ALA A 258 5.36 8.11 7.33
N MET A 259 4.15 7.57 7.22
CA MET A 259 3.42 6.94 8.32
C MET A 259 4.02 5.60 8.78
N GLY A 260 4.99 5.06 8.03
CA GLY A 260 5.62 3.78 8.33
C GLY A 260 4.74 2.56 8.05
N VAL A 261 3.61 2.71 7.36
CA VAL A 261 2.66 1.62 7.06
C VAL A 261 3.08 0.91 5.76
N GLY A 262 4.14 0.11 5.86
CA GLY A 262 4.79 -0.52 4.70
C GLY A 262 3.88 -1.41 3.86
N LYS A 263 2.94 -2.13 4.50
CA LYS A 263 2.00 -3.01 3.80
C LYS A 263 1.08 -2.23 2.86
N LEU A 264 0.46 -1.14 3.34
CA LEU A 264 -0.39 -0.29 2.51
C LEU A 264 0.42 0.33 1.37
N MET A 265 1.61 0.85 1.69
CA MET A 265 2.50 1.45 0.69
C MET A 265 2.79 0.47 -0.47
N TRP A 266 3.19 -0.77 -0.17
CA TRP A 266 3.49 -1.76 -1.21
C TRP A 266 2.27 -2.17 -2.04
N ASP A 267 1.12 -2.37 -1.40
CA ASP A 267 -0.13 -2.70 -2.10
C ASP A 267 -0.52 -1.57 -3.07
N LEU A 268 -0.47 -0.31 -2.59
CA LEU A 268 -0.76 0.88 -3.38
C LEU A 268 0.23 1.06 -4.54
N GLU A 269 1.52 0.84 -4.31
CA GLU A 269 2.56 0.88 -5.33
C GLU A 269 2.30 -0.12 -6.47
N ASP A 270 2.05 -1.38 -6.14
CA ASP A 270 1.93 -2.44 -7.14
C ASP A 270 0.62 -2.35 -7.94
N ILE A 271 -0.48 -1.96 -7.31
CA ILE A 271 -1.74 -1.73 -8.06
C ILE A 271 -1.57 -0.54 -9.00
N SER A 272 -1.00 0.58 -8.53
CA SER A 272 -0.83 1.77 -9.36
C SER A 272 0.15 1.51 -10.51
N PHE A 273 1.22 0.74 -10.26
CA PHE A 273 2.16 0.31 -11.30
C PHE A 273 1.45 -0.50 -12.39
N ARG A 274 0.56 -1.42 -12.00
CA ARG A 274 -0.22 -2.24 -12.94
C ARG A 274 -1.14 -1.41 -13.81
N VAL A 275 -1.78 -0.39 -13.24
CA VAL A 275 -2.71 0.50 -13.96
C VAL A 275 -1.95 1.40 -14.94
N LEU A 276 -0.87 2.05 -14.48
CA LEU A 276 -0.15 3.04 -15.28
C LEU A 276 0.78 2.43 -16.33
N PHE A 277 1.38 1.27 -16.03
CA PHE A 277 2.40 0.64 -16.86
C PHE A 277 2.19 -0.88 -16.99
N PRO A 278 1.05 -1.33 -17.54
CA PRO A 278 0.66 -2.76 -17.53
C PRO A 278 1.69 -3.69 -18.20
N GLU A 279 2.30 -3.27 -19.31
CA GLU A 279 3.33 -4.06 -20.00
C GLU A 279 4.61 -4.21 -19.17
N SER A 280 5.03 -3.11 -18.52
CA SER A 280 6.21 -3.13 -17.64
C SER A 280 5.93 -3.95 -16.38
N TYR A 281 4.71 -3.88 -15.85
CA TYR A 281 4.26 -4.70 -14.74
C TYR A 281 4.36 -6.19 -15.09
N ALA A 282 3.76 -6.61 -16.21
CA ALA A 282 3.79 -8.00 -16.66
C ALA A 282 5.22 -8.51 -16.87
N ALA A 283 6.10 -7.69 -17.47
CA ALA A 283 7.50 -8.07 -17.68
C ALA A 283 8.29 -8.23 -16.36
N VAL A 284 8.01 -7.40 -15.35
CA VAL A 284 8.65 -7.53 -14.03
C VAL A 284 8.06 -8.71 -13.25
N GLU A 285 6.77 -8.97 -13.37
CA GLU A 285 6.10 -10.13 -12.77
C GLU A 285 6.66 -11.44 -13.33
N GLU A 286 6.74 -11.59 -14.65
CA GLU A 286 7.35 -12.76 -15.30
C GLU A 286 8.80 -12.96 -14.85
N TRP A 287 9.56 -11.87 -14.74
CA TRP A 287 10.92 -11.92 -14.24
C TRP A 287 11.00 -12.41 -12.79
N HIS A 288 10.12 -11.95 -11.90
CA HIS A 288 10.05 -12.44 -10.52
C HIS A 288 9.69 -13.91 -10.46
N SER A 289 8.72 -14.36 -11.27
CA SER A 289 8.34 -15.78 -11.35
C SER A 289 9.53 -16.65 -11.77
N LEU A 290 10.26 -16.25 -12.81
CA LEU A 290 11.45 -16.97 -13.26
C LEU A 290 12.54 -17.03 -12.18
N MET A 291 12.79 -15.90 -11.50
CA MET A 291 13.78 -15.82 -10.43
C MET A 291 13.36 -16.67 -9.21
N TRP A 292 12.07 -16.67 -8.86
CA TRP A 292 11.54 -17.52 -7.80
C TRP A 292 11.77 -18.99 -8.10
N SER A 293 11.34 -19.46 -9.27
CA SER A 293 11.52 -20.87 -9.67
C SER A 293 12.99 -21.29 -9.69
N ARG A 294 13.90 -20.39 -10.09
CA ARG A 294 15.36 -20.66 -10.05
C ARG A 294 15.91 -20.76 -8.63
N CYS A 295 15.40 -19.95 -7.72
CA CYS A 295 15.92 -19.84 -6.35
C CYS A 295 15.18 -20.72 -5.34
N GLU A 296 14.03 -21.31 -5.69
CA GLU A 296 13.14 -22.01 -4.76
C GLU A 296 13.84 -23.15 -4.01
N ALA A 297 14.53 -24.04 -4.73
CA ALA A 297 15.28 -25.15 -4.12
C ALA A 297 16.44 -24.65 -3.23
N THR A 298 17.14 -23.61 -3.67
CA THR A 298 18.22 -22.95 -2.91
C THR A 298 17.66 -22.27 -1.66
N LEU A 299 16.50 -21.61 -1.74
CA LEU A 299 15.82 -20.98 -0.62
C LEU A 299 15.35 -22.01 0.40
N GLU A 300 14.73 -23.09 -0.04
CA GLU A 300 14.23 -24.15 0.84
C GLU A 300 15.39 -24.82 1.59
N SER A 301 16.46 -25.19 0.87
CA SER A 301 17.65 -25.79 1.46
C SER A 301 18.37 -24.82 2.42
N SER A 302 18.54 -23.56 2.02
CA SER A 302 19.13 -22.51 2.87
C SER A 302 18.30 -22.29 4.13
N THR A 303 16.97 -22.18 3.99
CA THR A 303 16.03 -22.02 5.11
C THR A 303 16.11 -23.20 6.08
N ARG A 304 16.19 -24.44 5.56
CA ARG A 304 16.34 -25.65 6.38
C ARG A 304 17.66 -25.66 7.14
N THR A 305 18.75 -25.24 6.49
CA THR A 305 20.07 -25.15 7.11
C THR A 305 20.12 -24.10 8.21
N VAL A 306 19.65 -22.87 7.93
CA VAL A 306 19.56 -21.81 8.94
C VAL A 306 18.70 -22.26 10.11
N ARG A 307 17.48 -22.77 9.85
CA ARG A 307 16.58 -23.30 10.90
C ARG A 307 17.29 -24.31 11.81
N ARG A 308 18.02 -25.26 11.24
CA ARG A 308 18.76 -26.28 12.02
C ARG A 308 19.85 -25.67 12.89
N LYS A 309 20.56 -24.65 12.41
CA LYS A 309 21.61 -23.95 13.17
C LYS A 309 21.02 -23.04 14.26
N LEU A 310 19.95 -22.30 13.96
CA LEU A 310 19.24 -21.48 14.94
C LEU A 310 18.73 -22.34 16.11
N MET A 311 18.17 -23.52 15.85
CA MET A 311 17.74 -24.47 16.89
C MET A 311 18.88 -24.99 17.79
N LYS A 312 20.14 -24.84 17.38
CA LYS A 312 21.31 -25.25 18.16
C LYS A 312 21.95 -24.10 18.93
N SER A 313 21.63 -22.84 18.61
CA SER A 313 22.19 -21.68 19.30
C SER A 313 21.68 -21.61 20.74
N GLY A 314 22.60 -21.68 21.71
CA GLY A 314 22.29 -21.53 23.13
C GLY A 314 21.75 -20.14 23.45
N LEU A 315 22.34 -19.11 22.83
CA LEU A 315 21.94 -17.72 23.00
C LEU A 315 20.50 -17.49 22.54
N LEU A 316 20.10 -18.00 21.37
CA LEU A 316 18.72 -17.84 20.90
C LEU A 316 17.72 -18.62 21.76
N LYS A 317 18.08 -19.78 22.32
CA LYS A 317 17.21 -20.52 23.26
C LYS A 317 17.00 -19.77 24.58
N GLU A 318 18.02 -19.06 25.04
CA GLU A 318 17.93 -18.20 26.22
C GLU A 318 16.93 -17.05 25.96
N TYR A 319 16.92 -16.54 24.73
CA TYR A 319 16.35 -15.24 24.41
C TYR A 319 15.01 -15.24 23.66
N THR A 320 14.72 -16.32 22.95
CA THR A 320 13.56 -16.42 22.07
C THR A 320 12.66 -17.59 22.47
N VAL A 321 11.37 -17.45 22.23
CA VAL A 321 10.38 -18.54 22.32
C VAL A 321 10.40 -19.37 21.04
N GLY A 322 10.72 -18.73 19.91
CA GLY A 322 10.81 -19.36 18.61
C GLY A 322 11.18 -18.35 17.53
N PHE A 323 11.14 -18.80 16.28
CA PHE A 323 11.43 -17.98 15.13
C PHE A 323 10.69 -18.50 13.90
N ASP A 324 10.37 -17.60 12.98
CA ASP A 324 9.87 -17.92 11.65
C ASP A 324 10.93 -17.61 10.59
N ILE A 325 11.00 -18.47 9.57
CA ILE A 325 11.85 -18.24 8.40
C ILE A 325 11.01 -18.50 7.15
N SER A 326 10.88 -17.45 6.33
CA SER A 326 10.10 -17.47 5.10
C SER A 326 10.91 -16.91 3.93
N GLY A 327 10.66 -17.46 2.74
CA GLY A 327 11.10 -16.84 1.48
C GLY A 327 10.26 -15.60 1.20
N ARG A 328 10.88 -14.58 0.60
CA ARG A 328 10.24 -13.33 0.23
C ARG A 328 10.69 -12.92 -1.18
N THR A 329 9.75 -12.36 -1.95
CA THR A 329 10.07 -11.55 -3.12
C THR A 329 10.03 -10.05 -2.81
N LYS A 330 10.83 -9.29 -3.55
CA LYS A 330 10.72 -7.83 -3.56
C LYS A 330 9.36 -7.41 -4.13
N ASN A 331 8.87 -6.24 -3.75
CA ASN A 331 7.72 -5.61 -4.42
C ASN A 331 8.07 -5.28 -5.89
N LEU A 332 7.11 -5.43 -6.80
CA LEU A 332 7.33 -5.34 -8.25
C LEU A 332 7.71 -3.91 -8.67
N PHE A 333 6.96 -2.91 -8.20
CA PHE A 333 7.25 -1.51 -8.49
C PHE A 333 8.62 -1.09 -7.93
N SER A 334 8.97 -1.58 -6.75
CA SER A 334 10.30 -1.36 -6.16
C SER A 334 11.43 -1.97 -7.01
N THR A 335 11.22 -3.14 -7.63
CA THR A 335 12.16 -3.71 -8.60
C THR A 335 12.27 -2.85 -9.85
N PHE A 336 11.13 -2.43 -10.41
CA PHE A 336 11.08 -1.55 -11.57
C PHE A 336 11.85 -0.24 -11.34
N LYS A 337 11.59 0.45 -10.22
CA LYS A 337 12.30 1.67 -9.82
C LYS A 337 13.82 1.48 -9.75
N LYS A 338 14.29 0.32 -9.30
CA LYS A 338 15.74 0.04 -9.20
C LYS A 338 16.42 -0.12 -10.56
N VAL A 339 15.73 -0.76 -11.51
CA VAL A 339 16.23 -0.90 -12.88
C VAL A 339 16.36 0.48 -13.51
N LEU A 340 15.34 1.32 -13.37
CA LEU A 340 15.33 2.68 -13.92
C LEU A 340 16.37 3.61 -13.28
N LYS A 341 16.41 3.70 -11.93
CA LYS A 341 17.23 4.68 -11.22
C LYS A 341 18.74 4.52 -11.40
N GLY A 342 19.19 3.31 -11.76
CA GLY A 342 20.62 3.02 -11.87
C GLY A 342 21.11 2.71 -13.28
N ASN A 343 20.26 2.76 -14.31
CA ASN A 343 20.53 2.11 -15.60
C ASN A 343 21.11 0.69 -15.41
N LYS A 344 20.69 0.01 -14.34
CA LYS A 344 21.23 -1.28 -13.96
C LYS A 344 20.67 -2.31 -14.91
N LYS A 345 21.54 -3.19 -15.39
CA LYS A 345 21.06 -4.37 -16.11
C LYS A 345 20.28 -5.26 -15.15
N ARG A 346 19.34 -6.04 -15.67
CA ARG A 346 18.49 -6.93 -14.87
C ARG A 346 19.35 -7.84 -13.98
N GLU A 347 20.48 -8.32 -14.51
CA GLU A 347 21.42 -9.22 -13.84
C GLU A 347 22.09 -8.59 -12.60
N GLU A 348 22.10 -7.26 -12.47
CA GLU A 348 22.70 -6.56 -11.33
C GLU A 348 21.72 -6.37 -10.16
N VAL A 349 20.44 -6.69 -10.36
CA VAL A 349 19.41 -6.65 -9.32
C VAL A 349 19.40 -7.98 -8.58
N LEU A 350 20.36 -8.12 -7.67
CA LEU A 350 20.61 -9.34 -6.90
C LEU A 350 19.60 -9.60 -5.77
N ASP A 351 18.69 -8.65 -5.51
CA ASP A 351 17.86 -8.60 -4.30
C ASP A 351 16.35 -8.76 -4.59
N ILE A 352 16.04 -9.61 -5.56
CA ILE A 352 14.66 -9.96 -5.94
C ILE A 352 14.10 -11.01 -5.00
N VAL A 353 14.89 -12.04 -4.72
CA VAL A 353 14.51 -13.17 -3.88
C VAL A 353 15.39 -13.17 -2.63
N GLY A 354 14.76 -13.30 -1.47
CA GLY A 354 15.45 -13.26 -0.19
C GLY A 354 14.82 -14.18 0.85
N MET A 355 15.49 -14.33 1.98
CA MET A 355 14.92 -14.91 3.19
C MET A 355 14.59 -13.82 4.20
N ARG A 356 13.53 -14.03 4.97
CA ARG A 356 13.18 -13.24 6.13
C ARG A 356 13.22 -14.12 7.36
N VAL A 357 13.95 -13.69 8.38
CA VAL A 357 14.00 -14.34 9.70
C VAL A 357 13.32 -13.42 10.72
N ILE A 358 12.24 -13.91 11.33
CA ILE A 358 11.49 -13.21 12.36
C ILE A 358 11.69 -13.91 13.70
N LEU A 359 12.20 -13.19 14.69
CA LEU A 359 12.47 -13.73 16.02
C LEU A 359 11.34 -13.39 17.00
N ASN A 360 10.76 -14.41 17.63
CA ASN A 360 9.81 -14.25 18.73
C ASN A 360 10.58 -14.18 20.04
N VAL A 361 10.95 -12.96 20.43
CA VAL A 361 11.68 -12.67 21.68
C VAL A 361 10.78 -12.92 22.89
N LYS A 362 11.33 -13.47 23.98
CA LYS A 362 10.60 -13.65 25.24
C LYS A 362 10.18 -12.30 25.81
N GLU A 363 9.04 -12.27 26.48
CA GLU A 363 8.41 -11.04 26.98
C GLU A 363 9.36 -10.21 27.87
N GLU A 364 10.13 -10.88 28.75
CA GLU A 364 11.10 -10.25 29.65
C GLU A 364 12.21 -9.44 28.94
N TYR A 365 12.50 -9.74 27.68
CA TYR A 365 13.53 -9.05 26.90
C TYR A 365 12.98 -8.19 25.77
N ARG A 366 11.68 -8.25 25.52
CA ARG A 366 11.01 -7.62 24.37
C ARG A 366 11.25 -6.12 24.28
N HIS A 367 11.27 -5.44 25.42
CA HIS A 367 11.49 -4.00 25.53
C HIS A 367 12.97 -3.61 25.60
N ASN A 368 13.89 -4.57 25.65
CA ASN A 368 15.32 -4.30 25.67
C ASN A 368 15.86 -4.27 24.24
N ARG A 369 16.08 -3.07 23.72
CA ARG A 369 16.57 -2.88 22.34
C ARG A 369 17.95 -3.49 22.10
N GLU A 370 18.86 -3.40 23.06
CA GLU A 370 20.20 -3.97 22.96
C GLU A 370 20.14 -5.49 22.80
N PHE A 371 19.28 -6.12 23.60
CA PHE A 371 19.00 -7.52 23.51
C PHE A 371 18.39 -7.93 22.16
N CYS A 372 17.34 -7.23 21.72
CA CYS A 372 16.67 -7.53 20.45
C CYS A 372 17.67 -7.44 19.30
N ARG A 373 18.56 -6.44 19.33
CA ARG A 373 19.68 -6.32 18.39
C ARG A 373 20.66 -7.49 18.51
N LYS A 374 21.07 -7.87 19.72
CA LYS A 374 21.99 -8.99 19.98
C LYS A 374 21.44 -10.32 19.43
N ALA A 375 20.15 -10.59 19.63
CA ALA A 375 19.48 -11.77 19.07
C ALA A 375 19.50 -11.75 17.54
N CYS A 376 19.24 -10.61 16.90
CA CYS A 376 19.31 -10.47 15.45
C CYS A 376 20.75 -10.63 14.91
N LEU A 377 21.75 -10.10 15.63
CA LEU A 377 23.17 -10.24 15.27
C LEU A 377 23.64 -11.69 15.39
N GLU A 378 23.12 -12.47 16.33
CA GLU A 378 23.42 -13.89 16.43
C GLU A 378 22.91 -14.68 15.21
N VAL A 379 21.72 -14.35 14.69
CA VAL A 379 21.22 -14.93 13.42
C VAL A 379 22.14 -14.53 12.27
N HIS A 380 22.55 -13.26 12.20
CA HIS A 380 23.49 -12.78 11.19
C HIS A 380 24.83 -13.51 11.24
N ARG A 381 25.40 -13.72 12.43
CA ARG A 381 26.61 -14.53 12.64
C ARG A 381 26.43 -15.94 12.09
N ILE A 382 25.31 -16.60 12.41
CA ILE A 382 25.01 -17.97 11.96
C ILE A 382 24.91 -18.06 10.42
N ILE A 383 24.32 -17.04 9.78
CA ILE A 383 24.20 -16.96 8.33
C ILE A 383 25.57 -16.71 7.68
N SER A 384 26.36 -15.76 8.21
CA SER A 384 27.69 -15.43 7.68
C SER A 384 28.74 -16.52 7.90
N GLU A 385 28.54 -17.41 8.88
CA GLU A 385 29.35 -18.63 9.06
C GLU A 385 29.02 -19.72 8.05
N GLU A 386 27.80 -19.75 7.50
CA GLU A 386 27.41 -20.71 6.48
C GLU A 386 27.80 -20.25 5.08
N TRP A 387 27.68 -18.95 4.81
CA TRP A 387 27.88 -18.39 3.49
C TRP A 387 28.69 -17.09 3.52
N PRO A 388 29.62 -16.90 2.56
CA PRO A 388 30.40 -15.67 2.47
C PRO A 388 29.50 -14.46 2.23
N GLU A 389 29.72 -13.41 3.02
CA GLU A 389 29.00 -12.14 2.90
C GLU A 389 29.58 -11.29 1.76
N MET A 390 28.70 -10.61 1.03
CA MET A 390 29.11 -9.63 0.03
C MET A 390 29.54 -8.32 0.69
N GLU A 391 30.72 -7.83 0.34
CA GLU A 391 31.27 -6.58 0.90
C GLU A 391 30.33 -5.38 0.69
N GLY A 392 30.17 -4.57 1.74
CA GLY A 392 29.33 -3.36 1.71
C GLY A 392 27.82 -3.61 1.66
N ARG A 393 27.36 -4.86 1.81
CA ARG A 393 25.92 -5.22 1.78
C ARG A 393 25.28 -5.43 3.15
N LEU A 394 26.06 -5.41 4.24
CA LEU A 394 25.53 -5.41 5.60
C LEU A 394 24.96 -4.02 5.97
N LYS A 395 23.72 -3.98 6.43
CA LYS A 395 23.05 -2.77 6.93
C LYS A 395 22.33 -3.08 8.23
N ASP A 396 22.77 -2.44 9.31
CA ASP A 396 22.15 -2.57 10.63
C ASP A 396 21.17 -1.41 10.87
N TYR A 397 19.91 -1.61 10.43
CA TYR A 397 18.84 -0.65 10.70
C TYR A 397 18.27 -0.78 12.12
N ILE A 398 18.76 -1.72 12.94
CA ILE A 398 18.40 -1.76 14.36
C ILE A 398 19.26 -0.73 15.12
N LEU A 399 20.54 -0.60 14.77
CA LEU A 399 21.44 0.42 15.31
C LEU A 399 21.09 1.81 14.77
N LYS A 400 20.88 1.92 13.45
CA LYS A 400 20.52 3.17 12.77
C LYS A 400 19.19 3.01 12.03
N PRO A 401 18.04 3.13 12.73
CA PRO A 401 16.72 3.05 12.11
C PRO A 401 16.57 4.04 10.96
N LYS A 402 15.71 3.70 9.99
CA LYS A 402 15.32 4.67 8.96
C LYS A 402 14.45 5.77 9.59
N PRO A 403 14.30 6.94 8.93
CA PRO A 403 13.47 8.02 9.44
C PRO A 403 12.01 7.64 9.70
N ASN A 404 11.46 6.65 9.00
CA ASN A 404 10.10 6.13 9.22
C ASN A 404 10.02 5.03 10.30
N GLY A 405 11.00 4.96 11.20
CA GLY A 405 11.06 3.96 12.27
C GLY A 405 11.45 2.53 11.84
N TYR A 406 11.68 2.26 10.55
CA TYR A 406 11.98 0.90 10.08
C TYR A 406 13.27 0.33 10.70
N GLN A 407 13.16 -0.89 11.25
CA GLN A 407 14.25 -1.63 11.90
C GLN A 407 14.37 -3.06 11.36
N SER A 408 15.59 -3.45 10.97
CA SER A 408 15.99 -4.81 10.56
C SER A 408 17.50 -4.85 10.31
N ILE A 409 18.12 -6.03 10.41
CA ILE A 409 19.45 -6.26 9.83
C ILE A 409 19.27 -6.81 8.43
N HIS A 410 19.88 -6.16 7.44
CA HIS A 410 19.93 -6.64 6.06
C HIS A 410 21.34 -7.08 5.75
N THR A 411 21.49 -8.27 5.17
CA THR A 411 22.78 -8.73 4.61
C THR A 411 22.53 -9.42 3.27
N THR A 412 23.56 -9.53 2.44
CA THR A 412 23.54 -10.33 1.22
C THR A 412 24.70 -11.31 1.26
N VAL A 413 24.39 -12.60 1.19
CA VAL A 413 25.38 -13.68 1.17
C VAL A 413 25.35 -14.41 -0.17
N ILE A 414 26.42 -15.10 -0.52
CA ILE A 414 26.46 -15.97 -1.70
C ILE A 414 26.24 -17.42 -1.24
N THR A 415 25.14 -18.02 -1.68
CA THR A 415 24.81 -19.40 -1.32
C THR A 415 25.79 -20.39 -1.95
N SER A 416 25.75 -21.64 -1.49
CA SER A 416 26.58 -22.73 -2.02
C SER A 416 26.39 -22.95 -3.54
N ASP A 417 25.23 -22.56 -4.07
CA ASP A 417 24.89 -22.64 -5.50
C ASP A 417 25.40 -21.42 -6.31
N GLY A 418 26.13 -20.50 -5.67
CA GLY A 418 26.66 -19.28 -6.28
C GLY A 418 25.62 -18.18 -6.48
N LEU A 419 24.41 -18.33 -5.94
CA LEU A 419 23.34 -17.34 -6.06
C LEU A 419 23.39 -16.34 -4.90
N PRO A 420 23.18 -15.05 -5.16
CA PRO A 420 23.03 -14.07 -4.10
C PRO A 420 21.72 -14.32 -3.35
N LEU A 421 21.77 -14.25 -2.02
CA LEU A 421 20.62 -14.38 -1.15
C LEU A 421 20.61 -13.21 -0.16
N GLU A 422 19.62 -12.33 -0.29
CA GLU A 422 19.37 -11.30 0.71
C GLU A 422 18.71 -11.92 1.94
N ALA A 423 19.23 -11.65 3.13
CA ALA A 423 18.61 -12.03 4.40
C ALA A 423 18.17 -10.77 5.16
N GLN A 424 16.90 -10.75 5.56
CA GLN A 424 16.31 -9.71 6.42
C GLN A 424 15.99 -10.30 7.78
N ILE A 425 16.64 -9.81 8.82
CA ILE A 425 16.53 -10.35 10.18
C ILE A 425 15.90 -9.28 11.07
N ARG A 426 14.87 -9.64 11.81
CA ARG A 426 14.17 -8.73 12.72
C ARG A 426 13.41 -9.49 13.80
N THR A 427 12.99 -8.81 14.86
CA THR A 427 12.06 -9.38 15.84
C THR A 427 10.62 -9.29 15.34
N GLN A 428 9.69 -10.00 15.99
CA GLN A 428 8.26 -9.89 15.68
C GLN A 428 7.74 -8.46 15.86
N ASP A 429 8.22 -7.74 16.88
CA ASP A 429 7.87 -6.34 17.13
C ASP A 429 8.33 -5.43 15.99
N MET A 430 9.58 -5.59 15.56
CA MET A 430 10.12 -4.88 14.39
C MET A 430 9.40 -5.28 13.09
N HIS A 431 8.94 -6.53 12.97
CA HIS A 431 8.15 -6.97 11.84
C HIS A 431 6.79 -6.27 11.83
N ASN A 432 6.08 -6.27 12.95
CA ASN A 432 4.77 -5.62 13.09
C ASN A 432 4.88 -4.12 12.82
N ALA A 433 5.88 -3.44 13.40
CA ALA A 433 6.12 -2.03 13.17
C ALA A 433 6.40 -1.71 11.69
N ALA A 434 7.12 -2.58 10.98
CA ALA A 434 7.44 -2.37 9.57
C ALA A 434 6.28 -2.66 8.59
N GLU A 435 5.34 -3.53 8.95
CA GLU A 435 4.18 -3.85 8.10
C GLU A 435 3.00 -2.91 8.39
N TYR A 436 2.77 -2.61 9.67
CA TYR A 436 1.56 -1.92 10.17
C TYR A 436 1.83 -0.51 10.73
N GLY A 437 3.09 -0.05 10.73
CA GLY A 437 3.49 1.19 11.39
C GLY A 437 3.64 1.04 12.90
N ASN A 438 4.22 2.06 13.55
CA ASN A 438 4.41 2.07 15.01
C ASN A 438 3.06 2.07 15.76
N ALA A 439 2.03 2.73 15.22
CA ALA A 439 0.69 2.78 15.79
C ALA A 439 0.04 1.39 15.87
N GLY A 440 -0.04 0.64 14.77
CA GLY A 440 -0.60 -0.71 14.76
C GLY A 440 0.13 -1.70 15.68
N HIS A 441 1.42 -1.46 15.96
CA HIS A 441 2.19 -2.27 16.89
C HIS A 441 1.90 -1.94 18.38
N GLN A 442 1.71 -0.66 18.71
CA GLN A 442 1.35 -0.25 20.08
C GLN A 442 -0.13 -0.55 20.40
N PHE A 443 -1.03 -0.49 19.40
CA PHE A 443 -2.41 -0.96 19.52
C PHE A 443 -2.48 -2.48 19.74
N TYR A 444 -1.63 -3.27 19.07
CA TYR A 444 -1.56 -4.73 19.28
C TYR A 444 -1.22 -5.13 20.74
N LYS A 445 -0.48 -4.29 21.48
CA LYS A 445 -0.15 -4.55 22.89
C LYS A 445 -1.24 -4.07 23.85
N GLY A 446 -2.27 -3.38 23.38
CA GLY A 446 -3.27 -2.73 24.22
C GLY A 446 -2.68 -1.62 25.10
N ASP A 447 -1.48 -1.13 24.76
CA ASP A 447 -0.74 -0.12 25.53
C ASP A 447 -1.25 1.29 25.23
N LEU A 448 -1.79 1.55 24.03
CA LEU A 448 -2.41 2.84 23.69
C LEU A 448 -3.88 2.85 24.10
N LYS A 449 -4.16 3.26 25.33
CA LYS A 449 -5.53 3.53 25.80
C LYS A 449 -5.79 5.00 26.08
N SER A 450 -4.78 5.86 25.92
CA SER A 450 -4.84 7.26 26.34
C SER A 450 -4.55 8.24 25.19
N VAL A 451 -5.31 9.33 25.17
CA VAL A 451 -5.18 10.45 24.21
C VAL A 451 -3.74 11.01 24.20
N ASP A 452 -3.06 11.01 25.36
CA ASP A 452 -1.69 11.49 25.51
C ASP A 452 -0.65 10.69 24.72
N GLU A 453 -0.88 9.39 24.51
CA GLU A 453 0.07 8.54 23.79
C GLU A 453 -0.14 8.57 22.28
N VAL A 454 -1.40 8.76 21.84
CA VAL A 454 -1.72 9.11 20.44
C VAL A 454 -1.11 10.48 20.11
N GLN A 455 -1.19 11.43 21.02
CA GLN A 455 -0.53 12.74 20.87
C GLN A 455 1.00 12.58 20.80
N ARG A 456 1.62 11.76 21.64
CA ARG A 456 3.06 11.47 21.54
C ARG A 456 3.44 10.76 20.23
N PHE A 457 2.56 9.93 19.68
CA PHE A 457 2.74 9.33 18.36
C PHE A 457 2.62 10.38 17.25
N ALA A 458 1.60 11.24 17.29
CA ALA A 458 1.44 12.38 16.40
C ALA A 458 2.67 13.30 16.48
N ASP A 459 3.15 13.59 17.69
CA ASP A 459 4.33 14.39 17.95
C ASP A 459 5.62 13.66 17.53
N SER A 460 5.70 12.33 17.61
CA SER A 460 6.83 11.54 17.10
C SER A 460 6.85 11.54 15.57
N LEU A 461 5.69 11.36 14.92
CA LEU A 461 5.54 11.52 13.48
C LEU A 461 5.92 12.94 13.04
N ARG A 462 5.44 13.97 13.74
CA ARG A 462 5.83 15.36 13.48
C ARG A 462 7.34 15.54 13.69
N ASN A 463 7.89 15.20 14.85
CA ASN A 463 9.29 15.43 15.20
C ASN A 463 10.31 14.61 14.38
N GLU A 464 10.01 13.34 14.06
CA GLU A 464 10.90 12.49 13.24
C GLU A 464 10.83 12.87 11.75
N ASN A 465 9.66 13.32 11.26
CA ASN A 465 9.52 13.81 9.89
C ASN A 465 10.02 15.25 9.71
N MET A 466 10.03 16.10 10.75
CA MET A 466 10.66 17.43 10.72
C MET A 466 12.18 17.36 10.47
N ALA A 467 12.85 16.24 10.78
CA ALA A 467 14.26 16.03 10.42
C ALA A 467 14.45 15.76 8.90
N MET A 468 13.42 15.29 8.20
CA MET A 468 13.38 15.17 6.74
C MET A 468 12.95 16.48 6.05
N LEU A 469 12.28 17.38 6.77
CA LEU A 469 11.54 18.51 6.22
C LEU A 469 12.06 19.82 6.78
N GLN A 470 12.90 20.52 6.01
CA GLN A 470 13.33 21.88 6.35
C GLN A 470 12.23 22.88 6.00
N LEU A 471 11.19 23.08 6.81
CA LEU A 471 10.21 24.13 6.54
C LEU A 471 9.59 24.83 7.78
N PRO A 472 9.09 26.07 7.62
CA PRO A 472 8.48 26.91 8.65
C PRO A 472 6.96 26.68 8.83
N ALA A 473 6.44 27.09 9.98
CA ALA A 473 5.10 26.81 10.51
C ALA A 473 3.91 27.07 9.54
N ALA A 474 3.05 26.06 9.38
CA ALA A 474 1.84 26.07 8.55
C ALA A 474 0.56 26.33 9.34
N ARG A 475 -0.19 27.37 8.92
CA ARG A 475 -1.65 27.37 8.76
C ARG A 475 -2.15 28.69 8.11
N GLU A 476 -1.71 29.02 6.90
CA GLU A 476 -2.30 30.17 6.16
C GLU A 476 -2.52 29.96 4.65
N VAL A 477 -2.28 28.77 4.08
CA VAL A 477 -2.24 28.62 2.60
C VAL A 477 -3.52 28.06 1.97
N VAL A 478 -4.60 27.83 2.74
CA VAL A 478 -5.88 27.40 2.14
C VAL A 478 -7.01 28.28 2.65
N ALA A 479 -7.09 29.50 2.13
CA ALA A 479 -8.33 30.23 1.98
C ALA A 479 -8.54 30.49 0.47
N PRO A 480 -9.79 30.41 -0.02
CA PRO A 480 -10.12 30.29 -1.44
C PRO A 480 -9.62 31.42 -2.34
#